data_AF-A0A967K4M2-F1
#
_entry.id   AF-A0A967K4M2-F1
#
_cell.length_a   1.000
_cell.length_b   1.000
_cell.length_c   1.000
_cell.angle_alpha   90.00
_cell.angle_beta   90.00
_cell.angle_gamma   90.00
#
_symmetry.space_group_name_H-M   'P 1'
#
loop_
_entity.id
_entity.type
_entity.pdbx_description
1 polymer ?
#
loop_
_entity_poly.entity_id
_entity_poly.type
_entity_poly.pdbx_seq_one_letter_code
_entity_poly.pdbx_strand_id
1 'polypeptide(L)'
;MVNSPPTETTTSSTGLFEKLLRELANVFDAHGVCYAVTYEIAKYCQTTTLVGISDPLQRHYDVWICDPDGNMKQTRWHGEQSSFSHLMDLGKAEYLDKYGMSASELVKSELWQLPKDGILGVPFPFPTTNSQNTLPGAICLIDPGEDCPLNLDNLEPLATQVTIILDRA
;
A
#
# COMPACT_ATOMS: atom_id res chain seq x y z
N MET A 1 9.19 28.18 -37.10
CA MET A 1 8.79 26.85 -36.59
C MET A 1 9.62 26.61 -35.34
N VAL A 2 9.02 26.80 -34.16
CA VAL A 2 9.65 26.49 -32.88
C VAL A 2 8.85 25.34 -32.31
N ASN A 3 9.47 24.16 -32.22
CA ASN A 3 8.91 22.99 -31.57
C ASN A 3 8.93 23.25 -30.06
N SER A 4 7.77 23.41 -29.45
CA SER A 4 7.62 23.26 -28.00
C SER A 4 7.74 21.77 -27.65
N PRO A 5 8.43 21.40 -26.55
CA PRO A 5 8.39 20.03 -26.04
C PRO A 5 7.01 19.72 -25.44
N PRO A 6 6.58 18.45 -25.44
CA PRO A 6 5.35 18.06 -24.75
C PRO A 6 5.56 18.20 -23.24
N THR A 7 4.66 18.96 -22.61
CA THR A 7 4.56 19.09 -21.16
C THR A 7 4.13 17.74 -20.60
N GLU A 8 5.05 16.99 -20.02
CA GLU A 8 4.74 15.77 -19.28
C GLU A 8 3.87 16.12 -18.08
N THR A 9 2.75 15.42 -17.97
CA THR A 9 1.67 15.62 -17.01
C THR A 9 2.09 15.10 -15.63
N THR A 10 2.93 15.83 -14.90
CA THR A 10 3.41 15.48 -13.54
C THR A 10 2.36 15.77 -12.44
N THR A 11 1.06 15.68 -12.73
CA THR A 11 0.00 16.29 -11.91
C THR A 11 -0.82 15.30 -11.05
N SER A 12 -0.61 13.99 -11.17
CA SER A 12 -1.49 13.01 -10.51
C SER A 12 -1.13 12.77 -9.03
N SER A 13 0.07 12.28 -8.70
CA SER A 13 0.41 11.83 -7.34
C SER A 13 0.47 12.95 -6.28
N THR A 14 0.74 14.18 -6.68
CA THR A 14 0.82 15.35 -5.78
C THR A 14 -0.51 15.62 -5.08
N GLY A 15 -1.64 15.43 -5.77
CA GLY A 15 -2.97 15.68 -5.20
C GLY A 15 -3.37 14.69 -4.10
N LEU A 16 -3.05 13.39 -4.29
CA LEU A 16 -3.22 12.37 -3.24
C LEU A 16 -2.37 12.71 -2.00
N PHE A 17 -1.11 13.09 -2.24
CA PHE A 17 -0.19 13.42 -1.17
C PHE A 17 -0.64 14.62 -0.33
N GLU A 18 -1.05 15.71 -0.97
CA GLU A 18 -1.58 16.89 -0.25
C GLU A 18 -2.81 16.53 0.60
N LYS A 19 -3.67 15.64 0.09
CA LYS A 19 -4.84 15.18 0.83
C LYS A 19 -4.46 14.33 2.04
N LEU A 20 -3.56 13.36 1.85
CA LEU A 20 -3.01 12.54 2.94
C LEU A 20 -2.34 13.40 4.01
N LEU A 21 -1.49 14.36 3.63
CA LEU A 21 -0.83 15.25 4.59
C LEU A 21 -1.83 16.04 5.43
N ARG A 22 -2.89 16.56 4.81
CA ARG A 22 -3.93 17.31 5.50
C ARG A 22 -4.72 16.44 6.47
N GLU A 23 -5.10 15.24 6.06
CA GLU A 23 -5.86 14.32 6.91
C GLU A 23 -5.03 13.79 8.06
N LEU A 24 -3.76 13.48 7.79
CA LEU A 24 -2.85 12.89 8.76
C LEU A 24 -2.21 13.94 9.69
N ALA A 25 -2.34 15.24 9.41
CA ALA A 25 -1.66 16.31 10.15
C ALA A 25 -1.84 16.23 11.68
N ASN A 26 -3.00 15.74 12.14
CA ASN A 26 -3.35 15.61 13.56
C ASN A 26 -3.54 14.14 14.00
N VAL A 27 -3.09 13.19 13.19
CA VAL A 27 -3.14 11.75 13.51
C VAL A 27 -1.77 11.34 14.06
N PHE A 28 -1.79 10.82 15.29
CA PHE A 28 -0.60 10.47 16.08
C PHE A 28 -0.64 9.02 16.56
N ASP A 29 -1.45 8.18 15.92
CA ASP A 29 -1.45 6.74 16.15
C ASP A 29 -1.37 5.99 14.82
N ALA A 30 -0.56 4.92 14.77
CA ALA A 30 -0.35 4.12 13.57
C ALA A 30 -1.64 3.54 12.96
N HIS A 31 -2.65 3.23 13.78
CA HIS A 31 -3.93 2.70 13.28
C HIS A 31 -4.71 3.75 12.49
N GLY A 32 -4.77 4.99 13.00
CA GLY A 32 -5.37 6.13 12.31
C GLY A 32 -4.65 6.45 11.00
N VAL A 33 -3.32 6.35 10.99
CA VAL A 33 -2.53 6.52 9.76
C VAL A 33 -2.91 5.46 8.72
N CYS A 34 -2.90 4.19 9.11
CA CYS A 34 -3.23 3.09 8.20
C CYS A 34 -4.65 3.18 7.67
N TYR A 35 -5.62 3.54 8.51
CA TYR A 35 -7.00 3.77 8.10
C TYR A 35 -7.08 4.84 7.00
N ALA A 36 -6.52 6.03 7.25
CA ALA A 36 -6.62 7.15 6.32
C ALA A 36 -5.85 6.86 5.02
N VAL A 37 -4.65 6.29 5.10
CA VAL A 37 -3.88 5.90 3.91
C VAL A 37 -4.67 4.90 3.05
N THR A 38 -5.24 3.87 3.65
CA THR A 38 -6.03 2.87 2.93
C THR A 38 -7.24 3.51 2.25
N TYR A 39 -7.98 4.34 2.98
CA TYR A 39 -9.20 4.99 2.48
C TYR A 39 -8.89 5.93 1.30
N GLU A 40 -7.88 6.78 1.47
CA GLU A 40 -7.53 7.81 0.50
C GLU A 40 -6.96 7.22 -0.78
N ILE A 41 -6.11 6.21 -0.68
CA ILE A 41 -5.60 5.50 -1.86
C ILE A 41 -6.74 4.78 -2.59
N ALA A 42 -7.64 4.10 -1.87
CA ALA A 42 -8.76 3.39 -2.50
C ALA A 42 -9.66 4.33 -3.29
N LYS A 43 -10.01 5.48 -2.70
CA LYS A 43 -10.80 6.54 -3.34
C LYS A 43 -10.06 7.17 -4.52
N TYR A 44 -8.77 7.44 -4.38
CA TYR A 44 -7.98 8.09 -5.41
C TYR A 44 -7.73 7.17 -6.61
N CYS A 45 -7.44 5.90 -6.37
CA CYS A 45 -7.12 4.92 -7.40
C CYS A 45 -8.33 4.21 -7.98
N GLN A 46 -9.51 4.40 -7.39
CA GLN A 46 -10.72 3.66 -7.73
C GLN A 46 -10.50 2.14 -7.72
N THR A 47 -9.67 1.67 -6.79
CA THR A 47 -9.38 0.24 -6.61
C THR A 47 -9.39 -0.16 -5.14
N THR A 48 -9.61 -1.45 -4.88
CA THR A 48 -9.51 -1.97 -3.51
C THR A 48 -8.06 -1.84 -3.05
N THR A 49 -7.88 -1.13 -1.95
CA THR A 49 -6.57 -0.92 -1.33
C THR A 49 -6.52 -1.63 0.00
N LEU A 50 -5.34 -2.18 0.29
CA LEU A 50 -5.02 -2.80 1.55
C LEU A 50 -3.77 -2.13 2.14
N VAL A 51 -3.79 -1.90 3.45
CA VAL A 51 -2.60 -1.60 4.25
C VAL A 51 -2.53 -2.60 5.38
N GLY A 52 -1.38 -3.25 5.56
CA GLY A 52 -1.12 -4.16 6.68
C GLY A 52 0.10 -3.71 7.47
N ILE A 53 0.02 -3.72 8.80
CA ILE A 53 1.18 -3.49 9.70
C ILE A 53 1.31 -4.66 10.66
N SER A 54 2.53 -5.14 10.87
CA SER A 54 2.79 -6.18 11.86
C SER A 54 2.59 -5.64 13.27
N ASP A 55 2.17 -6.48 14.20
CA ASP A 55 2.26 -6.13 15.62
C ASP A 55 3.73 -6.07 16.09
N PRO A 56 4.02 -5.43 17.24
CA PRO A 56 5.40 -5.31 17.74
C PRO A 56 6.12 -6.65 17.96
N LEU A 57 5.37 -7.74 18.14
CA LEU A 57 5.91 -9.08 18.31
C LEU A 57 5.90 -9.91 17.00
N GLN A 58 5.48 -9.32 15.88
CA GLN A 58 5.41 -9.92 14.55
C GLN A 58 4.66 -11.27 14.48
N ARG A 59 3.64 -11.43 15.32
CA ARG A 59 2.74 -12.59 15.37
C ARG A 59 1.59 -12.47 14.38
N HIS A 60 1.15 -11.25 14.12
CA HIS A 60 0.03 -10.96 13.22
C HIS A 60 0.21 -9.61 12.54
N TYR A 61 -0.59 -9.39 11.51
CA TYR A 61 -0.77 -8.10 10.89
C TYR A 61 -2.16 -7.58 11.21
N ASP A 62 -2.25 -6.34 11.66
CA ASP A 62 -3.50 -5.59 11.61
C ASP A 62 -3.63 -5.03 10.19
N VAL A 63 -4.77 -5.31 9.56
CA VAL A 63 -4.99 -5.11 8.13
C VAL A 63 -6.25 -4.28 7.91
N TRP A 64 -6.10 -3.21 7.14
CA TRP A 64 -7.17 -2.36 6.67
C TRP A 64 -7.39 -2.62 5.19
N ILE A 65 -8.64 -2.85 4.81
CA ILE A 65 -9.06 -3.08 3.44
C ILE A 65 -10.17 -2.09 3.14
N CYS A 66 -9.98 -1.25 2.14
CA CYS A 66 -10.98 -0.29 1.69
C CYS A 66 -11.27 -0.52 0.23
N ASP A 67 -12.56 -0.60 -0.11
CA ASP A 67 -13.00 -0.60 -1.50
C ASP A 67 -13.11 0.85 -2.06
N PRO A 68 -13.32 1.02 -3.37
CA PRO A 68 -13.47 2.34 -4.00
C PRO A 68 -14.66 3.16 -3.48
N ASP A 69 -15.69 2.48 -2.96
CA ASP A 69 -16.88 3.11 -2.39
C ASP A 69 -16.63 3.65 -0.97
N GLY A 70 -15.48 3.32 -0.38
CA GLY A 70 -15.07 3.80 0.94
C GLY A 70 -15.52 2.87 2.07
N ASN A 71 -15.96 1.66 1.74
CA ASN A 71 -16.29 0.66 2.76
C ASN A 71 -14.99 0.12 3.34
N MET A 72 -14.70 0.54 4.58
CA MET A 72 -13.54 0.09 5.32
C MET A 72 -13.83 -1.17 6.12
N LYS A 73 -12.93 -2.14 6.05
CA LYS A 73 -12.86 -3.29 6.95
C LYS A 73 -11.48 -3.33 7.62
N GLN A 74 -11.48 -3.45 8.94
CA GLN A 74 -10.28 -3.82 9.69
C GLN A 74 -10.36 -5.30 10.08
N THR A 75 -9.25 -6.02 9.91
CA THR A 75 -9.13 -7.43 10.27
C THR A 75 -7.71 -7.75 10.73
N ARG A 76 -7.49 -8.97 11.21
CA ARG A 76 -6.21 -9.42 11.74
C ARG A 76 -5.80 -10.71 11.06
N TRP A 77 -4.64 -10.69 10.42
CA TRP A 77 -4.10 -11.81 9.66
C TRP A 77 -2.91 -12.42 10.38
N HIS A 78 -2.88 -13.75 10.48
CA HIS A 78 -1.72 -14.44 11.04
C HIS A 78 -0.54 -14.37 10.07
N GLY A 79 0.68 -14.21 10.58
CA GLY A 79 1.86 -13.98 9.73
C GLY A 79 2.09 -15.06 8.66
N GLU A 80 1.78 -16.32 8.97
CA GLU A 80 1.90 -17.43 8.01
C GLU A 80 0.85 -17.42 6.88
N GLN A 81 -0.23 -16.65 7.07
CA GLN A 81 -1.39 -16.59 6.16
C GLN A 81 -1.51 -15.22 5.48
N SER A 82 -0.70 -14.23 5.86
CA SER A 82 -0.80 -12.87 5.29
C SER A 82 -0.09 -12.70 3.95
N SER A 83 0.90 -13.55 3.64
CA SER A 83 1.80 -13.44 2.46
C SER A 83 2.53 -12.11 2.30
N PHE A 84 2.59 -11.25 3.33
CA PHE A 84 3.37 -10.00 3.25
C PHE A 84 4.88 -10.23 3.21
N SER A 85 5.36 -11.38 3.69
CA SER A 85 6.79 -11.72 3.70
C SER A 85 7.42 -11.64 2.32
N HIS A 86 6.71 -12.07 1.26
CA HIS A 86 7.24 -11.99 -0.10
C HIS A 86 7.50 -10.54 -0.54
N LEU A 87 6.59 -9.62 -0.23
CA LEU A 87 6.79 -8.18 -0.49
C LEU A 87 7.93 -7.60 0.36
N MET A 88 8.08 -8.05 1.61
CA MET A 88 9.17 -7.59 2.47
C MET A 88 10.53 -8.02 1.93
N ASP A 89 10.62 -9.27 1.45
CA ASP A 89 11.84 -9.85 0.87
C ASP A 89 12.24 -9.14 -0.43
N LEU A 90 11.27 -8.69 -1.23
CA LEU A 90 11.52 -7.89 -2.43
C LEU A 90 12.07 -6.50 -2.09
N GLY A 91 11.60 -5.90 -0.99
CA GLY A 91 12.13 -4.63 -0.48
C GLY A 91 11.87 -3.41 -1.38
N LYS A 92 10.98 -3.52 -2.37
CA LYS A 92 10.65 -2.51 -3.38
C LYS A 92 9.21 -2.63 -3.88
N ALA A 93 8.72 -1.65 -4.63
CA ALA A 93 7.44 -1.79 -5.29
C ALA A 93 7.52 -2.85 -6.40
N GLU A 94 6.50 -3.70 -6.49
CA GLU A 94 6.44 -4.79 -7.48
C GLU A 94 4.98 -5.11 -7.82
N TYR A 95 4.74 -5.47 -9.09
CA TYR A 95 3.49 -6.09 -9.49
C TYR A 95 3.62 -7.61 -9.42
N LEU A 96 2.81 -8.24 -8.58
CA LEU A 96 2.79 -9.68 -8.35
C LEU A 96 1.61 -10.30 -9.10
N ASP A 97 1.91 -11.07 -10.14
CA ASP A 97 0.92 -11.84 -10.91
C ASP A 97 0.44 -13.06 -10.10
N LYS A 98 -0.86 -13.16 -9.88
CA LYS A 98 -1.49 -14.25 -9.14
C LYS A 98 -1.22 -15.60 -9.79
N TYR A 99 -1.21 -15.68 -11.12
CA TYR A 99 -1.02 -16.93 -11.84
C TYR A 99 0.45 -17.41 -11.81
N GLY A 100 1.38 -16.53 -11.40
CA GLY A 100 2.77 -16.89 -11.12
C GLY A 100 2.98 -17.57 -9.77
N MET A 101 1.98 -17.55 -8.88
CA MET A 101 2.12 -18.04 -7.50
C MET A 101 1.85 -19.54 -7.38
N SER A 102 2.48 -20.17 -6.38
CA SER A 102 2.23 -21.59 -6.11
C SER A 102 0.80 -21.82 -5.59
N ALA A 103 0.19 -22.97 -5.95
CA ALA A 103 -1.16 -23.31 -5.48
C ALA A 103 -1.27 -23.35 -3.94
N SER A 104 -0.21 -23.77 -3.23
CA SER A 104 -0.18 -23.75 -1.76
C SER A 104 -0.29 -22.32 -1.22
N GLU A 105 0.36 -21.36 -1.86
CA GLU A 105 0.34 -19.97 -1.45
C GLU A 105 -1.00 -19.31 -1.76
N LEU A 106 -1.55 -19.59 -2.95
CA LEU A 106 -2.85 -19.10 -3.36
C LEU A 106 -4.00 -19.59 -2.47
N VAL A 107 -3.89 -20.75 -1.83
CA VAL A 107 -4.97 -21.31 -0.99
C VAL A 107 -4.83 -20.89 0.47
N LYS A 108 -3.61 -20.75 0.98
CA LYS A 108 -3.36 -20.47 2.41
C LYS A 108 -3.35 -18.99 2.74
N SER A 109 -3.16 -18.15 1.72
CA SER A 109 -2.99 -16.71 1.91
C SER A 109 -4.31 -15.96 1.87
N GLU A 110 -4.57 -15.17 2.91
CA GLU A 110 -5.68 -14.22 2.96
C GLU A 110 -5.53 -13.10 1.92
N LEU A 111 -4.28 -12.66 1.67
CA LEU A 111 -3.98 -11.66 0.65
C LEU A 111 -4.34 -12.17 -0.75
N TRP A 112 -3.95 -13.40 -1.09
CA TRP A 112 -4.23 -13.98 -2.41
C TRP A 112 -5.70 -14.41 -2.63
N GLN A 113 -6.54 -14.37 -1.59
CA GLN A 113 -7.99 -14.52 -1.77
C GLN A 113 -8.65 -13.26 -2.36
N LEU A 114 -7.99 -12.09 -2.29
CA LEU A 114 -8.56 -10.82 -2.72
C LEU A 114 -8.48 -10.59 -4.24
N PRO A 115 -7.30 -10.66 -4.90
CA PRO A 115 -7.17 -10.33 -6.31
C PRO A 115 -7.76 -11.42 -7.20
N LYS A 116 -8.21 -11.03 -8.39
CA LYS A 116 -8.49 -11.92 -9.52
C LYS A 116 -7.22 -12.20 -10.32
N ASP A 117 -6.44 -11.16 -10.57
CA ASP A 117 -5.31 -11.18 -11.51
C ASP A 117 -3.97 -10.90 -10.82
N GLY A 118 -3.90 -9.90 -9.94
CA GLY A 118 -2.62 -9.57 -9.31
C GLY A 118 -2.67 -8.42 -8.30
N ILE A 119 -1.51 -8.12 -7.74
CA ILE A 119 -1.35 -7.12 -6.68
C ILE A 119 -0.20 -6.20 -7.06
N LEU A 120 -0.43 -4.89 -7.06
CA LEU A 120 0.64 -3.91 -7.03
C LEU A 120 0.95 -3.58 -5.57
N GLY A 121 2.12 -3.98 -5.08
CA GLY A 121 2.47 -3.85 -3.67
C GLY A 121 3.79 -3.12 -3.46
N VAL A 122 3.95 -2.52 -2.29
CA VAL A 122 5.22 -1.95 -1.80
C VAL A 122 5.33 -2.23 -0.29
N PRO A 123 6.50 -2.69 0.19
CA PRO A 123 6.72 -2.84 1.62
C PRO A 123 6.93 -1.49 2.30
N PHE A 124 6.65 -1.42 3.59
CA PHE A 124 7.15 -0.37 4.46
C PHE A 124 7.68 -0.95 5.79
N PRO A 125 8.59 -0.26 6.51
CA PRO A 125 9.16 1.04 6.17
C PRO A 125 9.86 1.05 4.81
N PHE A 126 9.77 2.17 4.09
CA PHE A 126 10.42 2.33 2.80
C PHE A 126 11.27 3.62 2.77
N PRO A 127 12.55 3.56 2.35
CA PRO A 127 13.32 2.33 2.15
C PRO A 127 13.48 1.55 3.47
N THR A 128 13.52 0.22 3.37
CA THR A 128 13.47 -0.74 4.49
C THR A 128 14.59 -0.59 5.53
N THR A 129 15.63 0.20 5.22
CA THR A 129 16.78 0.45 6.10
C THR A 129 16.67 1.70 6.97
N ASN A 130 15.69 2.57 6.74
CA ASN A 130 15.72 3.95 7.27
C ASN A 130 14.82 4.21 8.48
N SER A 131 13.93 3.28 8.84
CA SER A 131 13.03 3.47 9.99
C SER A 131 13.46 2.62 11.18
N GLN A 132 13.50 3.25 12.36
CA GLN A 132 13.77 2.57 13.64
C GLN A 132 12.49 2.18 14.40
N ASN A 133 11.34 2.80 14.05
CA ASN A 133 10.11 2.72 14.84
C ASN A 133 8.91 2.16 14.06
N THR A 134 8.89 2.29 12.73
CA THR A 134 7.79 1.78 11.90
C THR A 134 7.83 0.26 11.86
N LEU A 135 6.70 -0.35 12.22
CA LEU A 135 6.51 -1.78 12.16
C LEU A 135 6.43 -2.23 10.69
N PRO A 136 7.04 -3.38 10.32
CA PRO A 136 6.98 -3.92 8.98
C PRO A 136 5.55 -4.11 8.47
N GLY A 137 5.31 -3.80 7.21
CA GLY A 137 3.98 -3.81 6.62
C GLY A 137 4.01 -3.59 5.12
N ALA A 138 2.85 -3.53 4.49
CA ALA A 138 2.74 -3.30 3.05
C ALA A 138 1.53 -2.45 2.68
N ILE A 139 1.68 -1.65 1.63
CA ILE A 139 0.56 -1.06 0.88
C ILE A 139 0.35 -1.94 -0.35
N CYS A 140 -0.88 -2.38 -0.60
CA CYS A 140 -1.25 -3.25 -1.72
C CYS A 140 -2.47 -2.68 -2.42
N LEU A 141 -2.39 -2.54 -3.75
CA LEU A 141 -3.53 -2.28 -4.63
C LEU A 141 -3.95 -3.61 -5.27
N ILE A 142 -5.21 -3.98 -5.10
CA ILE A 142 -5.77 -5.25 -5.58
C ILE A 142 -6.33 -5.05 -6.98
N ASP A 143 -5.84 -5.80 -7.96
CA ASP A 143 -6.24 -5.70 -9.38
C ASP A 143 -6.33 -4.24 -9.88
N PRO A 144 -5.28 -3.40 -9.73
CA PRO A 144 -5.35 -2.02 -10.18
C PRO A 144 -5.63 -1.98 -11.70
N GLY A 145 -6.72 -1.31 -12.09
CA GLY A 145 -7.08 -1.12 -13.50
C GLY A 145 -6.18 -0.09 -14.19
N GLU A 146 -6.34 0.05 -15.51
CA GLU A 146 -5.55 0.99 -16.33
C GLU A 146 -5.72 2.47 -15.90
N ASP A 147 -6.88 2.80 -15.33
CA ASP A 147 -7.18 4.14 -14.82
C ASP A 147 -6.55 4.43 -13.45
N CYS A 148 -5.89 3.44 -12.83
CA CYS A 148 -5.20 3.61 -11.56
C CYS A 148 -3.99 4.55 -11.76
N PRO A 149 -3.98 5.74 -11.13
CA PRO A 149 -2.88 6.70 -11.24
C PRO A 149 -1.62 6.26 -10.49
N LEU A 150 -1.73 5.30 -9.57
CA LEU A 150 -0.57 4.73 -8.88
C LEU A 150 0.03 3.56 -9.67
N ASN A 151 1.35 3.58 -9.80
CA ASN A 151 2.17 2.62 -10.51
C ASN A 151 3.52 2.44 -9.77
N LEU A 152 4.41 1.63 -10.33
CA LEU A 152 5.71 1.34 -9.73
C LEU A 152 6.55 2.61 -9.45
N ASP A 153 6.50 3.59 -10.35
CA ASP A 153 7.35 4.79 -10.26
C ASP A 153 6.93 5.75 -9.13
N ASN A 154 5.65 5.76 -8.76
CA ASN A 154 5.11 6.70 -7.78
C ASN A 154 4.65 6.05 -6.46
N LEU A 155 4.55 4.72 -6.41
CA LEU A 155 4.18 4.00 -5.20
C LEU A 155 5.30 3.98 -4.14
N GLU A 156 6.56 3.90 -4.55
CA GLU A 156 7.72 3.97 -3.63
C GLU A 156 7.88 5.35 -2.97
N PRO A 157 7.82 6.48 -3.70
CA PRO A 157 7.74 7.80 -3.09
C PRO A 157 6.59 7.92 -2.09
N LEU A 158 5.42 7.38 -2.41
CA LEU A 158 4.27 7.38 -1.51
C LEU A 158 4.56 6.59 -0.23
N ALA A 159 5.11 5.37 -0.35
CA ALA A 159 5.49 4.55 0.79
C ALA A 159 6.54 5.22 1.69
N THR A 160 7.47 5.98 1.09
CA THR A 160 8.45 6.78 1.84
C THR A 160 7.76 7.81 2.73
N GLN A 161 6.78 8.53 2.18
CA GLN A 161 6.03 9.53 2.94
C GLN A 161 5.16 8.91 4.03
N VAL A 162 4.50 7.81 3.73
CA VAL A 162 3.71 7.06 4.72
C VAL A 162 4.61 6.57 5.86
N THR A 163 5.82 6.09 5.56
CA THR A 163 6.81 5.69 6.58
C THR A 163 7.17 6.85 7.50
N ILE A 164 7.45 8.03 6.95
CA ILE A 164 7.75 9.24 7.76
C ILE A 164 6.57 9.60 8.68
N ILE A 165 5.34 9.42 8.20
CA ILE A 165 4.14 9.69 8.98
C ILE A 165 3.90 8.62 10.06
N LEU A 166 4.22 7.37 9.80
CA LEU A 166 4.16 6.29 10.78
C LEU A 166 5.23 6.46 11.87
N ASP A 167 6.44 6.90 11.53
CA ASP A 167 7.53 7.11 12.49
C ASP A 167 7.23 8.19 13.55
N ARG A 168 6.33 9.13 13.26
CA ARG A 168 5.89 10.17 14.20
C ARG A 168 4.65 9.81 15.01
N ALA A 169 3.95 8.75 14.63
CA ALA A 169 2.64 8.35 15.16
C ALA A 169 2.77 7.24 16.21
#